data_AF-A0A7S1JNT3-F1
#
_entry.id   AF-A0A7S1JNT3-F1
#
_cell.length_a   1.000
_cell.length_b   1.000
_cell.length_c   1.000
_cell.angle_alpha   90.00
_cell.angle_beta   90.00
_cell.angle_gamma   90.00
#
_symmetry.space_group_name_H-M   'P 1'
#
loop_
_entity.id
_entity.type
_entity.pdbx_description
1 polymer ?
#
loop_
_entity_poly.entity_id
_entity_poly.type
_entity_poly.pdbx_seq_one_letter_code
_entity_poly.pdbx_strand_id
1 'polypeptide(L)'
;RMCQESARQILSGRWPTKLDLDDRKNVDEVYWLDQLWSDPWRTFDPDNALVYVLPIYPVLLYHSLCRVKKRETIHSLADKAVKEVAGTPQWQRNGGLDHTLMITDFKFKYPGEVDMVFGRAFATFARNMTQGRHLADNHRAMFGCAVTVPYTSSLTALQK
;
A
#
# COMPACT_ATOMS: atom_id res chain seq x y z
N ARG A 1 -3.40 -12.96 -1.14
CA ARG A 1 -3.12 -13.88 -2.28
C ARG A 1 -3.09 -13.17 -3.64
N MET A 2 -4.07 -12.32 -3.97
CA MET A 2 -4.24 -11.71 -5.30
C MET A 2 -2.96 -11.16 -5.96
N CYS A 3 -2.18 -10.34 -5.25
CA CYS A 3 -0.93 -9.75 -5.78
C CYS A 3 0.34 -10.47 -5.30
N GLN A 4 0.24 -11.37 -4.32
CA GLN A 4 1.40 -11.99 -3.66
C GLN A 4 2.23 -12.86 -4.61
N GLU A 5 1.58 -13.56 -5.55
CA GLU A 5 2.29 -14.36 -6.56
C GLU A 5 3.11 -13.47 -7.51
N SER A 6 2.51 -12.40 -8.01
CA SER A 6 3.18 -11.44 -8.90
C SER A 6 4.32 -10.73 -8.18
N ALA A 7 4.12 -10.34 -6.92
CA ALA A 7 5.17 -9.80 -6.06
C ALA A 7 6.36 -10.75 -5.93
N ARG A 8 6.12 -12.03 -5.59
CA ARG A 8 7.18 -13.06 -5.48
C ARG A 8 7.90 -13.33 -6.80
N GLN A 9 7.19 -13.29 -7.93
CA GLN A 9 7.81 -13.43 -9.25
C GLN A 9 8.81 -12.29 -9.51
N ILE A 10 8.42 -11.05 -9.23
CA ILE A 10 9.29 -9.89 -9.37
C ILE A 10 10.52 -10.01 -8.46
N LEU A 11 10.34 -10.38 -7.18
CA LEU A 11 11.44 -10.55 -6.22
C LEU A 11 12.43 -11.66 -6.60
N SER A 12 11.97 -12.68 -7.34
CA SER A 12 12.81 -13.76 -7.88
C SER A 12 13.44 -13.44 -9.24
N GLY A 13 13.37 -12.17 -9.68
CA GLY A 13 13.94 -11.71 -10.95
C GLY A 13 13.10 -12.06 -12.18
N ARG A 14 11.88 -12.58 -12.02
CA ARG A 14 10.95 -12.89 -13.12
C ARG A 14 9.99 -11.73 -13.32
N TRP A 15 10.42 -10.79 -14.17
CA TRP A 15 9.68 -9.56 -14.45
C TRP A 15 8.55 -9.77 -15.45
N PRO A 16 7.33 -9.25 -15.19
CA PRO A 16 6.28 -9.20 -16.19
C PRO A 16 6.69 -8.32 -17.37
N THR A 17 6.50 -8.81 -18.60
CA THR A 17 6.82 -8.07 -19.84
C THR A 17 6.01 -6.79 -20.02
N LYS A 18 4.93 -6.61 -19.25
CA LYS A 18 4.07 -5.42 -19.28
C LYS A 18 4.57 -4.27 -18.39
N LEU A 19 5.55 -4.52 -17.52
CA LEU A 19 6.22 -3.47 -16.75
C LEU A 19 7.32 -2.87 -17.60
N ASP A 20 7.33 -1.54 -17.72
CA ASP A 20 8.46 -0.84 -18.27
C ASP A 20 9.71 -1.14 -17.41
N LEU A 21 10.86 -1.37 -18.06
CA LEU A 21 12.11 -1.64 -17.35
C LEU A 21 12.62 -0.39 -16.63
N ASP A 22 12.20 0.81 -17.06
CA ASP A 22 12.44 2.06 -16.34
C ASP A 22 11.51 2.23 -15.13
N ASP A 23 10.36 1.54 -15.11
CA ASP A 23 9.44 1.44 -13.97
C ASP A 23 9.95 0.45 -12.89
N ARG A 24 11.17 -0.11 -13.03
CA ARG A 24 11.84 -0.86 -11.94
C ARG A 24 12.07 -0.02 -10.68
N LYS A 25 11.88 1.30 -10.68
CA LYS A 25 11.80 2.11 -9.44
C LYS A 25 10.57 1.77 -8.60
N ASN A 26 9.58 1.09 -9.17
CA ASN A 26 8.33 0.74 -8.51
C ASN A 26 8.34 -0.64 -7.81
N VAL A 27 9.50 -1.31 -7.70
CA VAL A 27 9.65 -2.49 -6.81
C VAL A 27 9.81 -2.14 -5.35
N ASP A 28 10.05 -0.88 -5.01
CA ASP A 28 10.23 -0.47 -3.62
C ASP A 28 8.98 -0.81 -2.77
N GLU A 29 7.78 -0.67 -3.33
CA GLU A 29 6.53 -1.15 -2.70
C GLU A 29 6.56 -2.67 -2.45
N VAL A 30 6.94 -3.44 -3.47
CA VAL A 30 6.98 -4.91 -3.42
C VAL A 30 8.02 -5.39 -2.41
N TYR A 31 9.21 -4.81 -2.44
CA TYR A 31 10.33 -5.12 -1.57
C TYR A 31 10.03 -4.73 -0.12
N TRP A 32 9.50 -3.52 0.11
CA TRP A 32 9.13 -3.07 1.46
C TRP A 32 8.07 -3.99 2.08
N LEU A 33 7.01 -4.33 1.33
CA LEU A 33 5.99 -5.26 1.81
C LEU A 33 6.56 -6.65 2.08
N ASP A 34 7.53 -7.12 1.28
CA ASP A 34 8.21 -8.41 1.49
C ASP A 34 9.02 -8.42 2.80
N GLN A 35 9.80 -7.36 3.05
CA GLN A 35 10.58 -7.23 4.28
C GLN A 35 9.69 -7.28 5.53
N LEU A 36 8.51 -6.64 5.49
CA LEU A 36 7.54 -6.67 6.58
C LEU A 36 7.02 -8.08 6.91
N TRP A 37 7.03 -9.03 5.96
CA TRP A 37 6.54 -10.38 6.24
C TRP A 37 7.41 -11.12 7.24
N SER A 38 8.72 -10.84 7.25
CA SER A 38 9.72 -11.51 8.08
C SER A 38 10.37 -10.58 9.12
N ASP A 39 9.85 -9.36 9.28
CA ASP A 39 10.41 -8.39 10.22
C ASP A 39 10.22 -8.86 11.68
N PRO A 40 11.28 -8.89 12.51
CA PRO A 40 11.19 -9.37 13.89
C PRO A 40 10.33 -8.47 14.79
N TRP A 41 10.04 -7.23 14.38
CA TRP A 41 9.14 -6.32 15.10
C TRP A 41 7.69 -6.46 14.64
N ARG A 42 7.37 -7.42 13.78
CA ARG A 42 5.99 -7.75 13.45
C ARG A 42 5.30 -8.43 14.64
N THR A 43 4.07 -8.01 14.93
CA THR A 43 3.18 -8.67 15.89
C THR A 43 1.91 -9.18 15.20
N PHE A 44 1.37 -10.29 15.72
CA PHE A 44 0.04 -10.79 15.37
C PHE A 44 -1.05 -10.32 16.34
N ASP A 45 -0.64 -9.75 17.47
CA ASP A 45 -1.54 -9.14 18.43
C ASP A 45 -1.77 -7.67 18.04
N PRO A 46 -2.99 -7.31 17.58
CA PRO A 46 -3.28 -5.95 17.17
C PRO A 46 -3.17 -4.96 18.33
N ASP A 47 -3.44 -5.34 19.57
CA ASP A 47 -3.43 -4.39 20.69
C ASP A 47 -2.02 -3.94 21.05
N ASN A 48 -1.02 -4.75 20.71
CA ASN A 48 0.40 -4.45 20.85
C ASN A 48 0.99 -3.73 19.63
N ALA A 49 0.22 -3.50 18.56
CA ALA A 49 0.70 -2.83 17.37
C ALA A 49 0.72 -1.30 17.54
N LEU A 50 1.88 -0.70 17.28
CA LEU A 50 2.06 0.76 17.27
C LEU A 50 1.63 1.40 15.95
N VAL A 51 1.83 0.69 14.84
CA VAL A 51 1.44 1.12 13.49
C VAL A 51 0.71 -0.06 12.81
N TYR A 52 -0.14 0.22 11.82
CA TYR A 52 -0.86 -0.79 11.05
C TYR A 52 -0.52 -0.64 9.57
N VAL A 53 -0.02 -1.70 8.92
CA VAL A 53 0.22 -1.65 7.47
C VAL A 53 -0.97 -2.25 6.77
N LEU A 54 -1.46 -1.57 5.74
CA LEU A 54 -2.35 -2.18 4.75
C LEU A 54 -1.50 -2.91 3.70
N PRO A 55 -1.53 -4.26 3.62
CA PRO A 55 -0.74 -5.03 2.65
C PRO A 55 -1.38 -5.03 1.27
N ILE A 56 -1.62 -3.84 0.73
CA ILE A 56 -2.07 -3.65 -0.64
C ILE A 56 -0.87 -3.38 -1.52
N TYR A 57 -0.94 -3.84 -2.78
CA TYR A 57 0.09 -3.55 -3.79
C TYR A 57 -0.47 -2.58 -4.86
N PRO A 58 -0.64 -1.28 -4.55
CA PRO A 58 -1.11 -0.25 -5.48
C PRO A 58 -0.47 -0.31 -6.85
N VAL A 59 0.86 -0.38 -6.93
CA VAL A 59 1.56 -0.42 -8.22
C VAL A 59 1.13 -1.63 -9.02
N LEU A 60 1.13 -2.81 -8.39
CA LEU A 60 0.77 -4.05 -9.10
C LEU A 60 -0.69 -4.05 -9.56
N LEU A 61 -1.59 -3.40 -8.82
CA LEU A 61 -2.99 -3.25 -9.19
C LEU A 61 -3.20 -2.25 -10.33
N TYR A 62 -2.52 -1.10 -10.28
CA TYR A 62 -2.56 -0.09 -11.34
C TYR A 62 -2.12 -0.68 -12.69
N HIS A 63 -1.01 -1.41 -12.69
CA HIS A 63 -0.45 -2.06 -13.88
C HIS A 63 -1.13 -3.38 -14.26
N SER A 64 -2.24 -3.75 -13.59
CA SER A 64 -3.02 -4.98 -13.85
C SER A 64 -2.20 -6.28 -13.77
N LEU A 65 -1.24 -6.32 -12.85
CA LEU A 65 -0.30 -7.44 -12.68
C LEU A 65 -0.81 -8.50 -11.69
N CYS A 66 -1.80 -8.18 -10.86
CA CYS A 66 -2.36 -9.10 -9.87
C CYS A 66 -3.37 -10.11 -10.43
N ARG A 67 -3.34 -10.39 -11.74
CA ARG A 67 -4.28 -11.27 -12.47
C ARG A 67 -5.78 -10.91 -12.33
N VAL A 68 -6.11 -9.81 -11.67
CA VAL A 68 -7.45 -9.23 -11.62
C VAL A 68 -7.55 -8.16 -12.69
N LYS A 69 -8.36 -8.42 -13.72
CA LYS A 69 -8.53 -7.53 -14.87
C LYS A 69 -9.74 -6.59 -14.72
N LYS A 70 -10.71 -6.95 -13.88
CA LYS A 70 -11.93 -6.17 -13.66
C LYS A 70 -11.72 -5.19 -12.52
N ARG A 71 -11.84 -3.92 -12.82
CA ARG A 71 -11.61 -2.83 -11.88
C ARG A 71 -12.69 -2.75 -10.80
N GLU A 72 -13.91 -3.13 -11.14
CA GLU A 72 -15.04 -3.22 -10.22
C GLU A 72 -14.76 -4.25 -9.11
N THR A 73 -14.02 -5.31 -9.42
CA THR A 73 -13.59 -6.29 -8.42
C THR A 73 -12.57 -5.67 -7.45
N ILE A 74 -11.64 -4.86 -7.95
CA ILE A 74 -10.67 -4.15 -7.09
C ILE A 74 -11.40 -3.15 -6.19
N HIS A 75 -12.34 -2.38 -6.74
CA HIS A 75 -13.17 -1.43 -5.98
C HIS A 75 -13.98 -2.13 -4.89
N SER A 76 -14.69 -3.21 -5.22
CA SER A 76 -15.49 -3.95 -4.25
C SER A 76 -14.64 -4.54 -3.11
N LEU A 77 -13.44 -5.01 -3.41
CA LEU A 77 -12.50 -5.50 -2.40
C LEU A 77 -11.93 -4.38 -1.55
N ALA A 78 -11.61 -3.23 -2.15
CA ALA A 78 -11.15 -2.06 -1.44
C ALA A 78 -12.23 -1.52 -0.50
N ASP A 79 -13.49 -1.42 -0.96
CA ASP A 79 -14.64 -1.02 -0.14
C ASP A 79 -14.87 -1.96 1.03
N LYS A 80 -14.72 -3.28 0.80
CA LYS A 80 -14.80 -4.27 1.87
C LYS A 80 -13.70 -4.06 2.91
N ALA A 81 -12.46 -3.88 2.46
CA ALA A 81 -11.32 -3.61 3.35
C ALA A 81 -11.51 -2.32 4.15
N VAL A 82 -12.00 -1.24 3.52
CA VAL A 82 -12.34 0.01 4.20
C VAL A 82 -13.33 -0.25 5.33
N LYS A 83 -14.43 -0.97 5.06
CA LYS A 83 -15.45 -1.28 6.08
C LYS A 83 -14.88 -2.12 7.21
N GLU A 84 -14.08 -3.14 6.89
CA GLU A 84 -13.48 -4.02 7.89
C GLU A 84 -12.50 -3.25 8.78
N VAL A 85 -11.57 -2.48 8.20
CA VAL A 85 -10.55 -1.75 8.96
C VAL A 85 -11.17 -0.58 9.73
N ALA A 86 -12.03 0.23 9.10
CA ALA A 86 -12.67 1.36 9.77
C ALA A 86 -13.59 0.93 10.93
N GLY A 87 -14.09 -0.31 10.90
CA GLY A 87 -14.88 -0.91 11.98
C GLY A 87 -14.07 -1.40 13.18
N THR A 88 -12.74 -1.40 13.10
CA THR A 88 -11.88 -1.87 14.19
C THR A 88 -11.65 -0.81 15.27
N PRO A 89 -11.52 -1.20 16.56
CA PRO A 89 -11.12 -0.27 17.63
C PRO A 89 -9.79 0.46 17.34
N GLN A 90 -8.87 -0.24 16.67
CA GLN A 90 -7.55 0.26 16.33
C GLN A 90 -7.62 1.46 15.39
N TRP A 91 -8.49 1.42 14.38
CA TRP A 91 -8.76 2.58 13.52
C TRP A 91 -9.35 3.75 14.31
N GLN A 92 -10.33 3.49 15.18
CA GLN A 92 -11.04 4.53 15.93
C GLN A 92 -10.15 5.27 16.93
N ARG A 93 -9.11 4.62 17.48
CA ARG A 93 -8.17 5.19 18.46
C ARG A 93 -7.55 6.51 17.98
N ASN A 94 -7.10 6.54 16.72
CA ASN A 94 -6.37 7.67 16.14
C ASN A 94 -6.97 8.15 14.80
N GLY A 95 -8.18 7.71 14.45
CA GLY A 95 -8.84 8.03 13.19
C GLY A 95 -8.05 7.61 11.94
N GLY A 96 -7.15 6.62 12.06
CA GLY A 96 -6.31 6.13 10.98
C GLY A 96 -4.88 6.69 10.91
N LEU A 97 -4.48 7.65 11.76
CA LEU A 97 -3.15 8.29 11.65
C LEU A 97 -1.99 7.32 11.91
N ASP A 98 -2.23 6.27 12.70
CA ASP A 98 -1.31 5.16 12.97
C ASP A 98 -1.40 4.03 11.93
N HIS A 99 -2.21 4.19 10.88
CA HIS A 99 -2.24 3.29 9.75
C HIS A 99 -1.36 3.83 8.63
N THR A 100 -0.70 2.92 7.92
CA THR A 100 0.21 3.24 6.84
C THR A 100 -0.02 2.39 5.61
N LEU A 101 0.25 3.01 4.47
CA LEU A 101 0.29 2.37 3.17
C LEU A 101 1.50 2.93 2.41
N MET A 102 2.11 2.08 1.59
CA MET A 102 3.20 2.46 0.70
C MET A 102 2.65 2.62 -0.72
N ILE A 103 2.91 3.78 -1.33
CA ILE A 103 2.63 4.04 -2.75
C ILE A 103 3.89 4.70 -3.33
N THR A 104 4.62 3.94 -4.16
CA THR A 104 5.91 4.39 -4.70
C THR A 104 5.84 4.96 -6.10
N ASP A 105 4.83 4.62 -6.89
CA ASP A 105 4.69 5.12 -8.27
C ASP A 105 4.18 6.57 -8.28
N PHE A 106 4.98 7.46 -8.86
CA PHE A 106 4.70 8.89 -8.97
C PHE A 106 3.40 9.21 -9.73
N LYS A 107 2.91 8.27 -10.55
CA LYS A 107 1.63 8.40 -11.25
C LYS A 107 0.47 8.44 -10.25
N PHE A 108 0.60 7.85 -9.06
CA PHE A 108 -0.44 7.91 -8.02
C PHE A 108 -0.58 9.31 -7.39
N LYS A 109 -1.27 10.19 -8.10
CA LYS A 109 -1.69 11.50 -7.63
C LYS A 109 -3.00 11.39 -6.86
N TYR A 110 -3.08 12.00 -5.68
CA TYR A 110 -4.32 12.06 -4.92
C TYR A 110 -5.20 13.24 -5.35
N PRO A 111 -6.55 13.08 -5.34
CA PRO A 111 -7.27 11.81 -5.23
C PRO A 111 -7.34 10.99 -6.53
N GLY A 112 -7.00 11.57 -7.68
CA GLY A 112 -7.34 11.06 -9.00
C GLY A 112 -7.01 9.58 -9.23
N GLU A 113 -5.73 9.20 -9.14
CA GLU A 113 -5.32 7.84 -9.53
C GLU A 113 -5.57 6.78 -8.45
N VAL A 114 -5.67 7.19 -7.19
CA VAL A 114 -6.08 6.27 -6.11
C VAL A 114 -7.58 5.98 -6.18
N ASP A 115 -8.41 7.00 -6.41
CA ASP A 115 -9.85 6.83 -6.72
C ASP A 115 -10.02 6.00 -7.98
N MET A 116 -9.15 6.23 -8.97
CA MET A 116 -9.12 5.42 -10.17
C MET A 116 -8.96 3.93 -9.80
N VAL A 117 -7.85 3.53 -9.20
CA VAL A 117 -7.55 2.12 -8.96
C VAL A 117 -8.45 1.46 -7.92
N PHE A 118 -8.73 2.14 -6.82
CA PHE A 118 -9.35 1.56 -5.63
C PHE A 118 -10.77 2.04 -5.35
N GLY A 119 -11.23 3.08 -6.05
CA GLY A 119 -12.54 3.67 -5.85
C GLY A 119 -12.53 4.75 -4.77
N ARG A 120 -13.60 5.55 -4.78
CA ARG A 120 -13.70 6.78 -4.00
C ARG A 120 -13.70 6.55 -2.48
N ALA A 121 -14.32 5.47 -2.01
CA ALA A 121 -14.37 5.17 -0.58
C ALA A 121 -12.96 4.89 -0.04
N PHE A 122 -12.19 4.05 -0.74
CA PHE A 122 -10.79 3.80 -0.40
C PHE A 122 -9.94 5.08 -0.50
N ALA A 123 -10.08 5.84 -1.58
CA ALA A 123 -9.33 7.09 -1.74
C ALA A 123 -9.64 8.13 -0.64
N THR A 124 -10.87 8.13 -0.11
CA THR A 124 -11.24 8.99 1.02
C THR A 124 -10.66 8.46 2.33
N PHE A 125 -10.77 7.16 2.57
CA PHE A 125 -10.24 6.46 3.74
C PHE A 125 -8.71 6.62 3.86
N ALA A 126 -7.99 6.44 2.76
CA ALA A 126 -6.53 6.50 2.73
C ALA A 126 -5.94 7.92 2.92
N ARG A 127 -6.76 8.98 2.87
CA ARG A 127 -6.33 10.35 3.24
C ARG A 127 -6.06 10.50 4.73
N ASN A 128 -6.62 9.64 5.56
CA ASN A 128 -6.46 9.71 7.02
C ASN A 128 -5.28 8.87 7.51
N MET A 129 -4.44 8.36 6.61
CA MET A 129 -3.30 7.49 6.92
C MET A 129 -1.96 8.18 6.68
N THR A 130 -0.93 7.67 7.35
CA THR A 130 0.46 8.02 7.06
C THR A 130 0.91 7.32 5.77
N GLN A 131 1.30 8.08 4.75
CA GLN A 131 1.70 7.53 3.45
C GLN A 131 3.21 7.57 3.27
N GLY A 132 3.82 6.41 3.03
CA GLY A 132 5.17 6.34 2.49
C GLY A 132 5.13 6.70 1.00
N ARG A 133 5.87 7.73 0.59
CA ARG A 133 6.01 8.13 -0.81
C ARG A 133 7.47 8.32 -1.17
N HIS A 134 7.83 7.95 -2.39
CA HIS A 134 9.13 8.31 -2.94
C HIS A 134 9.14 9.82 -3.21
N LEU A 135 9.92 10.57 -2.42
CA LEU A 135 10.10 12.02 -2.52
C LEU A 135 11.22 12.42 -3.50
N ALA A 136 11.60 11.52 -4.41
CA ALA A 136 12.39 11.90 -5.57
C ALA A 136 11.40 12.27 -6.70
N ASP A 137 11.49 13.50 -7.20
CA ASP A 137 10.87 13.97 -8.45
C ASP A 137 9.44 14.54 -8.47
N ASN A 138 8.95 15.21 -7.41
CA ASN A 138 7.86 16.17 -7.65
C ASN A 138 7.89 17.41 -6.73
N HIS A 139 8.36 18.52 -7.30
CA HIS A 139 8.28 19.89 -6.80
C HIS A 139 6.83 20.43 -6.69
N ARG A 140 5.89 19.74 -6.03
CA ARG A 140 4.60 20.34 -5.66
C ARG A 140 4.09 19.84 -4.32
N ALA A 141 3.80 20.82 -3.46
CA ALA A 141 3.27 20.70 -2.12
C ALA A 141 2.11 19.69 -2.03
N MET A 142 2.34 18.54 -1.39
CA MET A 142 1.27 17.71 -0.87
C MET A 142 1.18 17.93 0.64
N PHE A 143 0.01 18.39 1.07
CA PHE A 143 -0.40 18.42 2.47
C PHE A 143 -0.62 16.97 2.94
N GLY A 144 0.42 16.41 3.52
CA GLY A 144 0.44 15.11 4.19
C GLY A 144 1.86 14.88 4.65
N CYS A 145 2.06 14.42 5.88
CA CYS A 145 3.39 14.05 6.37
C CYS A 145 3.93 12.91 5.49
N ALA A 146 4.75 13.26 4.50
CA ALA A 146 5.48 12.31 3.70
C ALA A 146 6.66 11.82 4.54
N VAL A 147 6.52 10.64 5.12
CA VAL A 147 7.68 9.95 5.68
C VAL A 147 8.47 9.46 4.49
N THR A 148 9.60 10.11 4.22
CA THR A 148 10.65 9.54 3.38
C THR A 148 11.09 8.28 4.11
N VAL A 149 10.57 7.11 3.74
CA VAL A 149 10.80 5.86 4.50
C VAL A 149 12.31 5.68 4.65
N PRO A 150 12.89 5.93 5.84
CA PRO A 150 14.25 5.56 6.09
C PRO A 150 14.26 4.04 6.21
N TYR A 151 15.37 3.42 5.85
CA TYR A 151 15.66 2.02 6.18
C TYR A 151 15.72 1.83 7.71
N THR A 152 14.60 1.88 8.42
CA THR A 152 14.48 1.51 9.84
C THR A 152 13.01 1.32 10.22
N SER A 153 12.61 0.04 10.29
CA SER A 153 11.85 -0.56 11.38
C SER A 153 10.72 0.28 12.03
N SER A 154 9.45 -0.03 11.69
CA SER A 154 8.29 0.40 12.48
C SER A 154 7.19 -0.68 12.50
N LEU A 155 6.78 -1.03 13.72
CA LEU A 155 5.96 -2.18 14.13
C LEU A 155 4.59 -2.21 13.44
N THR A 156 4.30 -3.26 12.67
CA THR A 156 3.04 -3.34 11.90
C THR A 156 2.36 -4.70 11.93
N ALA A 157 1.06 -4.69 12.22
CA ALA A 157 0.21 -5.87 12.11
C ALA A 157 -0.22 -6.07 10.65
N LEU A 158 0.21 -7.18 10.05
CA LEU A 158 -0.27 -7.65 8.74
C LEU A 158 -1.22 -8.83 8.97
N GLN A 159 -2.52 -8.64 8.67
CA GLN A 159 -3.51 -9.72 8.71
C GLN A 159 -3.13 -10.85 7.73
N LYS A 160 -3.38 -12.10 8.14
CA LYS A 160 -3.05 -13.33 7.39
C LYS A 160 -3.86 -13.48 6.10
#